data_AF-A0A7M3YFW8-F1
#
_entry.id   AF-A0A7M3YFW8-F1
#
_cell.length_a   1.000
_cell.length_b   1.000
_cell.length_c   1.000
_cell.angle_alpha   90.00
_cell.angle_beta   90.00
_cell.angle_gamma   90.00
#
_symmetry.space_group_name_H-M   'P 1'
#
loop_
_entity.id
_entity.type
_entity.pdbx_description
1 polymer ?
#
loop_
_entity_poly.entity_id
_entity_poly.type
_entity_poly.pdbx_seq_one_letter_code
_entity_poly.pdbx_strand_id
1 'polypeptide(L)'
;MRELIAKAPQSDELFQFARDLLAMAANPNRYDHDEVHGPVLREQQFLANEMAETKPLPSSEDIGELFANQAKREKKNVVQSVANQNPWKDELPPEEVLDIMADSLQAEDIDHGARTIPSRPIAAVDRSDRVGEDRGMADKIVAERVASEAPDSLKEVVEAATIAERERGRAEWEDAQSEVSELLDDDLDL
;
A
#
# COMPACT_ATOMS: atom_id res chain seq x y z
N MET A 1 41.33 2.29 -34.04
CA MET A 1 40.18 3.18 -33.72
C MET A 1 40.14 3.58 -32.26
N ARG A 2 39.94 2.66 -31.30
CA ARG A 2 39.92 2.98 -29.85
C ARG A 2 41.15 3.76 -29.36
N GLU A 3 42.34 3.35 -29.78
CA GLU A 3 43.59 4.04 -29.42
C GLU A 3 43.72 5.46 -30.01
N LEU A 4 43.10 5.73 -31.16
CA LEU A 4 43.07 7.06 -31.77
C LEU A 4 42.14 7.99 -30.99
N ILE A 5 40.97 7.48 -30.61
CA ILE A 5 39.98 8.21 -29.79
C ILE A 5 40.56 8.53 -28.40
N ALA A 6 41.32 7.61 -27.80
CA ALA A 6 41.95 7.82 -26.49
C ALA A 6 43.08 8.87 -26.49
N LYS A 7 43.78 9.05 -27.63
CA LYS A 7 44.87 10.02 -27.79
C LYS A 7 44.39 11.40 -28.28
N ALA A 8 43.13 11.52 -28.67
CA ALA A 8 42.59 12.76 -29.21
C ALA A 8 42.38 13.84 -28.13
N PRO A 9 42.43 15.14 -28.50
CA PRO A 9 42.18 16.23 -27.58
C PRO A 9 40.79 16.14 -26.94
N GLN A 10 40.68 16.52 -25.67
CA GLN A 10 39.41 16.50 -24.95
C GLN A 10 38.40 17.52 -25.47
N SER A 11 38.87 18.58 -26.12
CA SER A 11 38.09 19.72 -26.62
C SER A 11 37.50 19.53 -28.01
N ASP A 12 37.83 18.44 -28.72
CA ASP A 12 37.30 18.20 -30.07
C ASP A 12 35.94 17.51 -30.00
N GLU A 13 34.90 18.18 -30.49
CA GLU A 13 33.49 17.75 -30.45
C GLU A 13 33.29 16.39 -31.13
N LEU A 14 33.99 16.12 -32.25
CA LEU A 14 33.86 14.86 -32.96
C LEU A 14 34.41 13.69 -32.12
N PHE A 15 35.54 13.92 -31.45
CA PHE A 15 36.13 12.90 -30.58
C PHE A 15 35.42 12.77 -29.24
N GLN A 16 34.75 13.81 -28.75
CA GLN A 16 33.81 13.70 -27.63
C GLN A 16 32.65 12.78 -28.01
N PHE A 17 31.99 13.04 -29.13
CA PHE A 17 30.92 12.18 -29.62
C PHE A 17 31.37 10.73 -29.84
N ALA A 18 32.56 10.52 -30.42
CA ALA A 18 33.11 9.19 -30.59
C ALA A 18 33.41 8.47 -29.25
N ARG A 19 33.79 9.21 -28.20
CA ARG A 19 33.98 8.66 -26.85
C ARG A 19 32.64 8.27 -26.23
N ASP A 20 31.62 9.08 -26.40
CA ASP A 20 30.28 8.80 -25.87
C ASP A 20 29.69 7.55 -26.54
N LEU A 21 29.77 7.46 -27.87
CA LEU A 21 29.36 6.25 -28.59
C LEU A 21 30.15 5.01 -28.15
N LEU A 22 31.45 5.15 -27.90
CA LEU A 22 32.27 4.05 -27.38
C LEU A 22 31.85 3.62 -25.97
N ALA A 23 31.52 4.58 -25.11
CA ALA A 23 31.03 4.32 -23.76
C ALA A 23 29.67 3.62 -23.78
N MET A 24 28.76 4.05 -24.67
CA MET A 24 27.47 3.41 -24.92
C MET A 24 27.65 1.98 -25.40
N ALA A 25 28.47 1.74 -26.42
CA ALA A 25 28.72 0.40 -26.96
C ALA A 25 29.43 -0.53 -25.96
N ALA A 26 30.22 0.00 -25.03
CA ALA A 26 30.92 -0.78 -24.01
C ALA A 26 30.01 -1.21 -22.85
N ASN A 27 29.06 -0.36 -22.45
CA ASN A 27 28.10 -0.64 -21.38
C ASN A 27 26.68 -0.27 -21.81
N PRO A 28 26.10 -0.98 -22.79
CA PRO A 28 24.83 -0.59 -23.42
C PRO A 28 23.66 -0.58 -22.41
N ASN A 29 23.71 -1.41 -21.36
CA ASN A 29 22.69 -1.47 -20.30
C ASN A 29 22.57 -0.17 -19.48
N ARG A 30 23.55 0.73 -19.53
CA ARG A 30 23.49 2.02 -18.83
C ARG A 30 22.75 3.11 -19.61
N TYR A 31 22.51 2.87 -20.90
CA TYR A 31 21.96 3.84 -21.85
C TYR A 31 20.76 3.25 -22.60
N ASP A 32 20.17 2.18 -22.09
CA ASP A 32 18.99 1.52 -22.65
C ASP A 32 17.74 2.43 -22.63
N HIS A 33 17.72 3.39 -21.69
CA HIS A 33 16.71 4.44 -21.56
C HIS A 33 16.89 5.62 -22.55
N ASP A 34 17.99 5.68 -23.31
CA ASP A 34 18.20 6.76 -24.29
C ASP A 34 17.19 6.67 -25.44
N GLU A 35 16.51 7.77 -25.75
CA GLU A 35 15.44 7.77 -26.77
C GLU A 35 15.95 7.49 -28.18
N VAL A 36 17.18 7.91 -28.48
CA VAL A 36 17.76 7.84 -29.83
C VAL A 36 18.54 6.54 -30.02
N HIS A 37 19.42 6.20 -29.09
CA HIS A 37 20.36 5.09 -29.20
C HIS A 37 19.89 3.84 -28.45
N GLY A 38 19.03 3.99 -27.44
CA GLY A 38 18.57 2.90 -26.58
C GLY A 38 17.93 1.71 -27.32
N PRO A 39 17.12 1.90 -28.38
CA PRO A 39 16.61 0.79 -29.18
C PRO A 39 17.74 -0.06 -29.81
N VAL A 40 18.74 0.60 -30.42
CA VAL A 40 19.87 -0.09 -31.07
C VAL A 40 20.78 -0.77 -30.04
N LEU A 41 21.03 -0.12 -28.91
CA LEU A 41 21.84 -0.68 -27.83
C LEU A 41 21.19 -1.93 -27.21
N ARG A 42 19.85 -1.98 -27.13
CA ARG A 42 19.13 -3.18 -26.71
C ARG A 42 19.27 -4.30 -27.73
N GLU A 43 19.08 -4.04 -29.02
CA GLU A 43 19.28 -5.05 -30.06
C GLU A 43 20.71 -5.60 -30.07
N GLN A 44 21.72 -4.74 -29.89
CA GLN A 44 23.11 -5.17 -29.75
C GLN A 44 23.28 -6.13 -28.57
N GLN A 45 22.66 -5.86 -27.42
CA GLN A 45 22.70 -6.76 -26.25
C GLN A 45 22.02 -8.09 -26.56
N PHE A 46 20.85 -8.08 -27.22
CA PHE A 46 20.14 -9.30 -27.60
C PHE A 46 20.99 -10.18 -28.51
N LEU A 47 21.57 -9.61 -29.58
CA LEU A 47 22.45 -10.33 -30.49
C LEU A 47 23.73 -10.83 -29.80
N ALA A 48 24.33 -10.02 -28.94
CA ALA A 48 25.50 -10.42 -28.16
C ALA A 48 25.19 -11.60 -27.23
N ASN A 49 24.00 -11.61 -26.62
CA ASN A 49 23.54 -12.72 -25.79
C ASN A 49 23.24 -13.97 -26.60
N GLU A 50 22.73 -13.84 -27.83
CA GLU A 50 22.53 -14.96 -28.75
C GLU A 50 23.86 -15.61 -29.17
N MET A 51 24.90 -14.79 -29.36
CA MET A 51 26.26 -15.26 -29.66
C MET A 51 27.01 -15.78 -28.43
N ALA A 52 26.58 -15.43 -27.22
CA ALA A 52 27.23 -15.85 -26.00
C ALA A 52 26.91 -17.32 -25.71
N GLU A 53 27.92 -18.07 -25.28
CA GLU A 53 27.70 -19.43 -24.79
C GLU A 53 26.75 -19.39 -23.60
N THR A 54 25.77 -20.30 -23.60
CA THR A 54 24.81 -20.41 -22.50
C THR A 54 25.56 -20.82 -21.23
N LYS A 55 25.74 -19.87 -20.31
CA LYS A 55 26.31 -20.17 -19.00
C LYS A 55 25.36 -21.16 -18.29
N PRO A 56 25.87 -22.28 -17.74
CA PRO A 56 25.04 -23.18 -16.98
C PRO A 56 24.36 -22.42 -15.82
N LEU A 57 23.11 -22.77 -15.56
CA LEU A 57 22.40 -22.26 -14.39
C LEU A 57 23.22 -22.58 -13.13
N PRO A 58 23.36 -21.63 -12.19
CA PRO A 58 24.09 -21.88 -10.96
C PRO A 58 23.42 -23.02 -10.18
N SER A 59 24.24 -23.87 -9.57
CA SER A 59 23.75 -24.92 -8.68
C SER A 59 23.24 -24.33 -7.37
N SER A 60 22.49 -25.11 -6.59
CA SER A 60 22.08 -24.71 -5.25
C SER A 60 23.28 -24.48 -4.32
N GLU A 61 24.39 -25.16 -4.54
CA GLU A 61 25.64 -25.00 -3.79
C GLU A 61 26.30 -23.65 -4.10
N ASP A 62 26.40 -23.28 -5.38
CA ASP A 62 26.92 -21.97 -5.80
C ASP A 62 26.10 -20.82 -5.19
N ILE A 63 24.78 -20.98 -5.13
CA ILE A 63 23.87 -20.01 -4.53
C ILE A 63 24.12 -19.94 -3.01
N GLY A 64 24.26 -21.09 -2.35
CA GLY A 64 24.58 -21.17 -0.92
C GLY A 64 25.90 -20.47 -0.56
N GLU A 65 26.95 -20.69 -1.37
CA GLU A 65 28.25 -20.02 -1.20
C GLU A 65 28.14 -18.51 -1.36
N LEU A 66 27.38 -18.03 -2.35
CA LEU A 66 27.13 -16.60 -2.54
C LEU A 66 26.46 -15.97 -1.31
N PHE A 67 25.43 -16.61 -0.75
CA PHE A 67 24.76 -16.10 0.46
C PHE A 67 25.69 -16.14 1.68
N ALA A 68 26.47 -17.20 1.86
CA ALA A 68 27.45 -17.30 2.94
C ALA A 68 28.51 -16.18 2.84
N ASN A 69 28.97 -15.88 1.63
CA ASN A 69 29.93 -14.80 1.37
C ASN A 69 29.31 -13.41 1.58
N GLN A 70 28.04 -13.21 1.26
CA GLN A 70 27.33 -11.96 1.54
C GLN A 70 27.04 -11.78 3.03
N ALA A 71 26.72 -12.85 3.76
CA ALA A 71 26.46 -12.80 5.20
C ALA A 71 27.72 -12.41 6.00
N LYS A 72 28.91 -12.82 5.55
CA LYS A 72 30.20 -12.42 6.13
C LYS A 72 30.53 -10.94 5.91
N ARG A 73 29.88 -10.27 4.95
CA ARG A 73 30.14 -8.84 4.68
C ARG A 73 29.30 -7.99 5.62
N GLU A 74 29.96 -7.16 6.40
CA GLU A 74 29.28 -6.13 7.19
C GLU A 74 28.56 -5.14 6.26
N LYS A 75 27.24 -5.07 6.38
CA LYS A 75 26.42 -4.11 5.63
C LYS A 75 26.61 -2.72 6.23
N LYS A 76 27.59 -1.97 5.74
CA LYS A 76 27.79 -0.56 6.11
C LYS A 76 26.75 0.29 5.41
N ASN A 77 25.63 0.58 6.09
CA ASN A 77 24.65 1.54 5.61
C ASN A 77 25.12 2.96 6.01
N VAL A 78 25.44 3.79 5.01
CA VAL A 78 25.91 5.17 5.22
C VAL A 78 24.93 5.98 6.07
N VAL A 79 23.62 5.78 5.86
CA VAL A 79 22.56 6.44 6.64
C VAL A 79 22.59 5.97 8.09
N GLN A 80 22.79 4.68 8.36
CA GLN A 80 22.92 4.18 9.73
C GLN A 80 24.18 4.69 10.43
N SER A 81 25.30 4.84 9.70
CA SER A 81 26.54 5.34 10.29
C SER A 81 26.56 6.85 10.54
N VAL A 82 25.79 7.64 9.79
CA VAL A 82 25.79 9.10 9.90
C VAL A 82 24.57 9.62 10.67
N ALA A 83 23.38 9.06 10.46
CA ALA A 83 22.15 9.55 11.06
C ALA A 83 21.86 8.98 12.46
N ASN A 84 22.25 7.72 12.71
CA ASN A 84 22.05 7.12 14.03
C ASN A 84 23.32 7.32 14.89
N GLN A 85 23.40 8.47 15.55
CA GLN A 85 24.44 8.80 16.53
C GLN A 85 24.06 8.33 17.95
N ASN A 86 23.10 7.42 18.11
CA ASN A 86 22.70 6.92 19.42
C ASN A 86 23.85 6.08 20.03
N PRO A 87 24.45 6.51 21.15
CA PRO A 87 25.52 5.76 21.82
C PRO A 87 25.03 4.44 22.45
N TRP A 88 23.72 4.28 22.63
CA TRP A 88 23.10 3.12 23.28
C TRP A 88 22.41 2.17 22.28
N LYS A 89 22.87 2.17 21.02
CA LYS A 89 22.29 1.34 19.96
C LYS A 89 22.51 -0.15 20.18
N ASP A 90 23.73 -0.51 20.57
CA ASP A 90 24.16 -1.90 20.70
C ASP A 90 24.35 -2.32 22.18
N GLU A 91 24.29 -1.36 23.11
CA GLU A 91 24.42 -1.57 24.55
C GLU A 91 23.41 -0.70 25.31
N LEU A 92 22.92 -1.22 26.44
CA LEU A 92 22.00 -0.47 27.30
C LEU A 92 22.71 0.72 27.96
N PRO A 93 21.99 1.85 28.18
CA PRO A 93 22.51 2.94 29.00
C PRO A 93 22.85 2.48 30.43
N PRO A 94 23.78 3.15 31.12
CA PRO A 94 24.01 2.96 32.55
C PRO A 94 22.73 3.17 33.37
N GLU A 95 22.62 2.48 34.51
CA GLU A 95 21.44 2.49 35.38
C GLU A 95 21.01 3.91 35.78
N GLU A 96 21.97 4.79 36.09
CA GLU A 96 21.73 6.21 36.39
C GLU A 96 21.02 6.98 35.27
N VAL A 97 21.34 6.65 34.01
CA VAL A 97 20.71 7.27 32.83
C VAL A 97 19.30 6.71 32.61
N LEU A 98 19.11 5.42 32.90
CA LEU A 98 17.81 4.77 32.83
C LEU A 98 16.83 5.37 33.85
N ASP A 99 17.29 5.65 35.06
CA ASP A 99 16.46 6.27 36.11
C ASP A 99 16.00 7.68 35.69
N ILE A 100 16.92 8.49 35.13
CA ILE A 100 16.57 9.82 34.61
C ILE A 100 15.57 9.73 33.44
N MET A 101 15.74 8.74 32.55
CA MET A 101 14.78 8.50 31.46
C MET A 101 13.42 8.09 32.01
N ALA A 102 13.38 7.20 32.99
CA ALA A 102 12.15 6.75 33.65
C ALA A 102 11.43 7.92 34.33
N ASP A 103 12.15 8.78 35.04
CA ASP A 103 11.59 9.97 35.69
C ASP A 103 11.10 11.02 34.67
N SER A 104 11.71 11.09 33.50
CA SER A 104 11.30 11.98 32.41
C SER A 104 10.07 11.49 31.65
N LEU A 105 9.77 10.19 31.73
CA LEU A 105 8.58 9.60 31.15
C LEU A 105 7.39 9.95 32.03
N GLN A 106 6.63 10.96 31.62
CA GLN A 106 5.30 11.17 32.15
C GLN A 106 4.46 9.97 31.70
N ALA A 107 4.12 9.08 32.64
CA ALA A 107 3.08 8.11 32.41
C ALA A 107 1.78 8.92 32.20
N GLU A 108 1.42 9.13 30.93
CA GLU A 108 0.07 9.55 30.61
C GLU A 108 -0.85 8.42 31.08
N ASP A 109 -1.75 8.73 31.99
CA ASP A 109 -2.86 7.84 32.34
C ASP A 109 -3.77 7.75 31.12
N ILE A 110 -3.41 6.85 30.19
CA ILE A 110 -4.20 6.55 29.02
C ILE A 110 -5.41 5.77 29.50
N ASP A 111 -6.56 6.44 29.58
CA ASP A 111 -7.81 5.80 29.94
C ASP A 111 -8.29 4.89 28.80
N HIS A 112 -7.94 3.61 28.89
CA HIS A 112 -8.27 2.61 27.89
C HIS A 112 -9.78 2.34 27.89
N GLY A 113 -10.49 2.81 26.86
CA GLY A 113 -11.93 2.60 26.70
C GLY A 113 -12.75 3.89 26.58
N ALA A 114 -12.12 5.07 26.70
CA ALA A 114 -12.77 6.33 26.41
C ALA A 114 -13.27 6.38 24.96
N ARG A 115 -14.54 6.77 24.75
CA ARG A 115 -15.11 6.96 23.41
C ARG A 115 -14.30 8.06 22.70
N THR A 116 -13.72 7.74 21.55
CA THR A 116 -13.05 8.75 20.73
C THR A 116 -14.09 9.70 20.17
N ILE A 117 -14.10 10.94 20.67
CA ILE A 117 -14.94 12.01 20.13
C ILE A 117 -14.17 12.63 18.95
N PRO A 118 -14.65 12.48 17.70
CA PRO A 118 -13.98 13.08 16.56
C PRO A 118 -13.98 14.61 16.69
N SER A 119 -12.87 15.25 16.36
CA SER A 119 -12.76 16.72 16.37
C SER A 119 -13.57 17.40 15.26
N ARG A 120 -14.14 16.62 14.33
CA ARG A 120 -14.99 17.08 13.23
C ARG A 120 -16.17 16.13 13.04
N PRO A 121 -17.35 16.64 12.68
CA PRO A 121 -18.48 15.80 12.29
C PRO A 121 -18.08 14.83 11.17
N ILE A 122 -18.39 13.55 11.34
CA ILE A 122 -18.16 12.53 10.30
C ILE A 122 -19.28 12.67 9.27
N ALA A 123 -18.91 12.94 8.02
CA ALA A 123 -19.89 12.98 6.94
C ALA A 123 -20.54 11.61 6.74
N ALA A 124 -21.85 11.59 6.53
CA ALA A 124 -22.56 10.37 6.15
C ALA A 124 -21.98 9.84 4.84
N VAL A 125 -21.52 8.59 4.86
CA VAL A 125 -21.01 7.91 3.66
C VAL A 125 -22.20 7.41 2.88
N ASP A 126 -22.21 7.69 1.57
CA ASP A 126 -23.18 7.10 0.66
C ASP A 126 -22.95 5.58 0.58
N ARG A 127 -24.00 4.81 0.88
CA ARG A 127 -24.00 3.34 0.88
C ARG A 127 -24.85 2.76 -0.24
N SER A 128 -25.35 3.61 -1.14
CA SER A 128 -26.23 3.20 -2.24
C SER A 128 -25.58 2.24 -3.24
N ASP A 129 -24.24 2.23 -3.32
CA ASP A 129 -23.46 1.33 -4.18
C ASP A 129 -23.28 -0.09 -3.62
N ARG A 130 -23.69 -0.34 -2.36
CA ARG A 130 -23.55 -1.64 -1.71
C ARG A 130 -24.62 -2.59 -2.21
N VAL A 131 -24.27 -3.37 -3.23
CA VAL A 131 -25.10 -4.37 -3.93
C VAL A 131 -25.78 -5.39 -2.99
N GLY A 132 -25.29 -5.58 -1.75
CA GLY A 132 -25.88 -6.47 -0.74
C GLY A 132 -26.89 -5.83 0.21
N GLU A 133 -27.13 -4.52 0.15
CA GLU A 133 -28.07 -3.79 1.02
C GLU A 133 -29.19 -3.11 0.21
N ASP A 134 -29.58 -3.67 -0.94
CA ASP A 134 -30.79 -3.21 -1.64
C ASP A 134 -32.04 -3.59 -0.82
N ARG A 135 -32.48 -2.65 0.02
CA ARG A 135 -33.66 -2.79 0.88
C ARG A 135 -34.92 -3.01 0.05
N GLY A 136 -35.04 -2.37 -1.12
CA GLY A 136 -36.19 -2.51 -1.99
C GLY A 136 -36.27 -3.91 -2.61
N MET A 137 -35.13 -4.46 -3.05
CA MET A 137 -35.07 -5.85 -3.53
C MET A 137 -35.35 -6.86 -2.41
N ALA A 138 -34.80 -6.65 -1.22
CA ALA A 138 -35.05 -7.52 -0.07
C ALA A 138 -36.54 -7.54 0.33
N ASP A 139 -37.20 -6.37 0.33
CA ASP A 139 -38.62 -6.28 0.63
C ASP A 139 -39.47 -6.97 -0.46
N LYS A 140 -39.12 -6.82 -1.74
CA LYS A 140 -39.77 -7.54 -2.84
C LYS A 140 -39.65 -9.06 -2.71
N ILE A 141 -38.47 -9.59 -2.43
CA ILE A 141 -38.26 -11.04 -2.26
C ILE A 141 -39.12 -11.60 -1.12
N VAL A 142 -39.19 -10.87 -0.01
CA VAL A 142 -40.03 -11.27 1.13
C VAL A 142 -41.52 -11.17 0.77
N ALA A 143 -41.93 -10.10 0.08
CA ALA A 143 -43.29 -9.88 -0.37
C ALA A 143 -43.77 -10.97 -1.34
N GLU A 144 -42.97 -11.30 -2.36
CA GLU A 144 -43.23 -12.39 -3.31
C GLU A 144 -43.37 -13.73 -2.60
N ARG A 145 -42.51 -13.99 -1.59
CA ARG A 145 -42.62 -15.21 -0.77
C ARG A 145 -43.95 -15.27 -0.03
N VAL A 146 -44.37 -14.20 0.64
CA VAL A 146 -45.64 -14.16 1.38
C VAL A 146 -46.83 -14.24 0.43
N ALA A 147 -46.77 -13.56 -0.71
CA ALA A 147 -47.82 -13.60 -1.73
C ALA A 147 -47.93 -14.96 -2.44
N SER A 148 -46.85 -15.76 -2.49
CA SER A 148 -46.90 -17.11 -3.04
C SER A 148 -47.89 -18.03 -2.30
N GLU A 149 -48.17 -17.73 -1.03
CA GLU A 149 -49.12 -18.46 -0.19
C GLU A 149 -50.57 -17.93 -0.34
N ALA A 150 -50.76 -16.79 -1.01
CA ALA A 150 -52.06 -16.16 -1.21
C ALA A 150 -52.76 -16.63 -2.50
N PRO A 151 -54.11 -16.57 -2.57
CA PRO A 151 -54.87 -16.82 -3.80
C PRO A 151 -54.46 -15.86 -4.92
N ASP A 152 -54.46 -16.34 -6.18
CA ASP A 152 -53.97 -15.58 -7.35
C ASP A 152 -54.57 -14.18 -7.49
N SER A 153 -55.85 -13.99 -7.14
CA SER A 153 -56.53 -12.69 -7.21
C SER A 153 -56.08 -11.68 -6.16
N LEU A 154 -55.36 -12.12 -5.12
CA LEU A 154 -54.91 -11.28 -4.01
C LEU A 154 -53.40 -11.12 -3.95
N LYS A 155 -52.63 -11.78 -4.82
CA LYS A 155 -51.16 -11.76 -4.79
C LYS A 155 -50.61 -10.35 -4.83
N GLU A 156 -51.03 -9.54 -5.81
CA GLU A 156 -50.57 -8.15 -5.94
C GLU A 156 -50.90 -7.29 -4.70
N VAL A 157 -52.07 -7.52 -4.08
CA VAL A 157 -52.49 -6.78 -2.88
C VAL A 157 -51.65 -7.19 -1.67
N VAL A 158 -51.35 -8.48 -1.53
CA VAL A 158 -50.52 -9.03 -0.45
C VAL A 158 -49.06 -8.57 -0.61
N GLU A 159 -48.53 -8.53 -1.84
CA GLU A 159 -47.19 -7.99 -2.10
C GLU A 159 -47.10 -6.51 -1.71
N ALA A 160 -48.06 -5.68 -2.16
CA ALA A 160 -48.07 -4.27 -1.84
C ALA A 160 -48.24 -4.01 -0.33
N ALA A 161 -49.10 -4.77 0.35
CA ALA A 161 -49.33 -4.63 1.78
C ALA A 161 -48.10 -5.02 2.61
N THR A 162 -47.41 -6.10 2.24
CA THR A 162 -46.21 -6.57 2.95
C THR A 162 -45.02 -5.62 2.78
N ILE A 163 -44.85 -5.01 1.61
CA ILE A 163 -43.85 -3.95 1.40
C ILE A 163 -44.16 -2.75 2.30
N ALA A 164 -45.42 -2.27 2.29
CA ALA A 164 -45.84 -1.11 3.08
C ALA A 164 -45.71 -1.35 4.60
N GLU A 165 -45.99 -2.57 5.07
CA GLU A 165 -45.79 -2.95 6.48
C GLU A 165 -44.31 -2.87 6.88
N ARG A 166 -43.41 -3.37 6.03
CA ARG A 166 -41.96 -3.34 6.28
C ARG A 166 -41.39 -1.92 6.25
N GLU A 167 -41.88 -1.08 5.35
CA GLU A 167 -41.54 0.34 5.32
C GLU A 167 -41.99 1.06 6.59
N ARG A 168 -43.24 0.83 7.03
CA ARG A 168 -43.75 1.41 8.27
C ARG A 168 -42.96 0.94 9.49
N GLY A 169 -42.69 -0.37 9.60
CA GLY A 169 -41.91 -0.90 10.71
C GLY A 169 -40.51 -0.28 10.80
N ARG A 170 -39.86 0.00 9.67
CA ARG A 170 -38.58 0.72 9.69
C ARG A 170 -38.70 2.16 10.17
N ALA A 171 -39.74 2.88 9.75
CA ALA A 171 -39.97 4.24 10.23
C ALA A 171 -40.22 4.27 11.74
N GLU A 172 -40.98 3.30 12.28
CA GLU A 172 -41.19 3.16 13.73
C GLU A 172 -39.89 2.85 14.48
N TRP A 173 -39.00 2.02 13.91
CA TRP A 173 -37.68 1.76 14.49
C TRP A 173 -36.76 2.98 14.48
N GLU A 174 -36.80 3.79 13.43
CA GLU A 174 -36.02 5.03 13.33
C GLU A 174 -36.48 6.05 14.37
N ASP A 175 -37.80 6.18 14.56
CA ASP A 175 -38.41 7.02 15.59
C ASP A 175 -37.98 6.57 17.00
N ALA A 176 -38.15 5.27 17.32
CA ALA A 176 -37.72 4.71 18.60
C ALA A 176 -36.20 4.87 18.85
N GLN A 177 -35.38 4.76 17.80
CA GLN A 177 -33.94 5.00 17.91
C GLN A 177 -33.66 6.46 18.24
N SER A 178 -34.38 7.41 17.63
CA SER A 178 -34.21 8.84 17.91
C SER A 178 -34.58 9.19 19.36
N GLU A 179 -35.69 8.65 19.88
CA GLU A 179 -36.09 8.82 21.28
C GLU A 179 -35.01 8.30 22.26
N VAL A 180 -34.41 7.14 21.97
CA VAL A 180 -33.32 6.60 22.80
C VAL A 180 -32.05 7.44 22.69
N SER A 181 -31.75 7.98 21.51
CA SER A 181 -30.61 8.89 21.34
C SER A 181 -30.79 10.16 22.16
N GLU A 182 -31.98 10.77 22.12
CA GLU A 182 -32.30 11.96 22.91
C GLU A 182 -32.15 11.69 24.41
N LEU A 183 -32.65 10.55 24.91
CA LEU A 183 -32.47 10.17 26.31
C LEU A 183 -31.00 10.00 26.73
N LEU A 184 -30.17 9.47 25.84
CA LEU A 184 -28.74 9.27 26.12
C LEU A 184 -27.94 10.58 26.03
N ASP A 185 -28.33 11.48 25.14
CA ASP A 185 -27.69 12.79 24.99
C ASP A 185 -28.02 13.71 26.18
N ASP A 186 -29.25 13.66 26.72
CA ASP A 186 -29.66 14.43 27.91
C ASP A 186 -28.97 13.97 29.21
N ASP A 187 -28.61 12.69 29.34
CA ASP A 187 -27.93 12.11 30.52
C ASP A 187 -26.39 12.29 30.49
N LEU A 188 -25.82 12.85 29.41
CA LEU A 188 -24.37 12.97 29.17
C LEU A 188 -23.83 14.41 29.17
N ASP A 189 -24.61 15.40 29.60
CA ASP A 189 -24.15 16.78 29.87
C ASP A 189 -23.42 16.90 31.25
N LEU A 190 -22.33 16.13 31.44
CA LEU A 190 -21.47 16.17 32.64
C LEU A 190 -19.98 16.22 32.31
#